data_AF-A0A1Y2T9Y3-F1
#
_entry.id   AF-A0A1Y2T9Y3-F1
#
_cell.length_a   1.000
_cell.length_b   1.000
_cell.length_c   1.000
_cell.angle_alpha   90.00
_cell.angle_beta   90.00
_cell.angle_gamma   90.00
#
_symmetry.space_group_name_H-M   'P 1'
#
loop_
_entity.id
_entity.type
_entity.pdbx_description
1 polymer ?
#
loop_
_entity_poly.entity_id
_entity_poly.type
_entity_poly.pdbx_seq_one_letter_code
_entity_poly.pdbx_strand_id
1 'polypeptide(L)'
;MKAEPESRFENGVDVKFSIDDLASRTEPEPWDGIRNYVARNNLRAMKKGDIAFFYHSNCKEPGIVGTMEIVQEHSPDLSAHDPKAPYYDASSKPDNPKWSVVHVKFRSKFNQQIGLKELREMGQPGQPLENMQMLKQSRLSVSRVSPTEFEYLMDVVNQRGGETN
;
A
#
# COMPACT_ATOMS: atom_id res chain seq x y z
N MET A 1 -1.33 1.97 -0.38
CA MET A 1 -0.14 1.11 -0.39
C MET A 1 -0.41 -0.07 -1.30
N LYS A 2 0.55 -0.44 -2.15
CA LYS A 2 0.37 -1.47 -3.19
C LYS A 2 0.83 -2.85 -2.70
N ALA A 3 0.04 -3.88 -3.00
CA ALA A 3 0.39 -5.29 -2.80
C ALA A 3 -0.12 -6.13 -3.98
N GLU A 4 0.45 -7.32 -4.17
CA GLU A 4 0.16 -8.18 -5.32
C GLU A 4 -0.84 -9.28 -4.91
N PRO A 5 -2.09 -9.30 -5.41
CA PRO A 5 -3.07 -10.30 -4.99
C PRO A 5 -2.91 -11.65 -5.70
N GLU A 6 -2.13 -11.70 -6.78
CA GLU A 6 -1.84 -12.89 -7.57
C GLU A 6 -0.43 -13.41 -7.25
N SER A 7 -0.21 -14.72 -7.38
CA SER A 7 1.09 -15.31 -7.06
C SER A 7 2.19 -14.79 -7.98
N ARG A 8 3.29 -14.36 -7.37
CA ARG A 8 4.53 -13.99 -8.03
C ARG A 8 5.68 -14.34 -7.11
N PHE A 9 6.70 -14.97 -7.67
CA PHE A 9 7.88 -15.34 -6.91
C PHE A 9 8.96 -14.26 -7.01
N GLU A 10 9.49 -13.85 -5.86
CA GLU A 10 10.69 -13.04 -5.72
C GLU A 10 11.72 -13.85 -4.94
N ASN A 11 12.89 -14.10 -5.53
CA ASN A 11 13.94 -14.91 -4.91
C ASN A 11 13.45 -16.26 -4.34
N GLY A 12 12.50 -16.89 -5.03
CA GLY A 12 11.94 -18.20 -4.65
C GLY A 12 10.84 -18.15 -3.59
N VAL A 13 10.44 -16.95 -3.13
CA VAL A 13 9.34 -16.74 -2.17
C VAL A 13 8.13 -16.17 -2.89
N ASP A 14 6.94 -16.74 -2.69
CA ASP A 14 5.70 -16.15 -3.20
C ASP A 14 5.37 -14.89 -2.39
N VAL A 15 5.26 -13.75 -3.07
CA VAL A 15 4.98 -12.45 -2.44
C VAL A 15 3.52 -12.04 -2.54
N LYS A 16 2.64 -12.99 -2.88
CA LYS A 16 1.20 -12.80 -2.90
C LYS A 16 0.67 -12.28 -1.56
N PHE A 17 -0.02 -11.15 -1.61
CA PHE A 17 -0.73 -10.57 -0.48
C PHE A 17 -1.91 -9.72 -0.96
N SER A 18 -3.12 -10.23 -0.76
CA SER A 18 -4.38 -9.57 -1.09
C SER A 18 -5.00 -8.86 0.13
N ILE A 19 -6.11 -8.15 -0.10
CA ILE A 19 -6.84 -7.51 1.01
C ILE A 19 -7.55 -8.54 1.89
N ASP A 20 -7.92 -9.69 1.31
CA ASP A 20 -8.52 -10.80 2.04
C ASP A 20 -7.49 -11.49 2.92
N ASP A 21 -6.23 -11.57 2.47
CA ASP A 21 -5.13 -12.04 3.31
C ASP A 21 -4.93 -11.10 4.51
N LEU A 22 -4.95 -9.77 4.29
CA LEU A 22 -4.90 -8.79 5.38
C LEU A 22 -6.10 -8.90 6.33
N ALA A 23 -7.32 -9.10 5.81
CA ALA A 23 -8.53 -9.28 6.61
C ALA A 23 -8.47 -10.55 7.47
N SER A 24 -7.76 -11.58 7.03
CA SER A 24 -7.57 -12.82 7.79
C SER A 24 -6.53 -12.72 8.91
N ARG A 25 -5.75 -11.63 8.99
CA ARG A 25 -4.73 -11.46 10.02
C ARG A 25 -5.35 -11.17 11.38
N THR A 26 -4.88 -11.89 12.40
CA THR A 26 -5.29 -11.68 13.80
C THR A 26 -4.43 -10.66 14.53
N GLU A 27 -3.24 -10.37 14.00
CA GLU A 27 -2.26 -9.43 14.53
C GLU A 27 -1.97 -8.32 13.51
N PRO A 28 -1.44 -7.16 13.94
CA PRO A 28 -0.97 -6.13 13.02
C PRO A 28 0.02 -6.68 11.98
N GLU A 29 -0.27 -6.48 10.69
CA GLU A 29 0.62 -6.92 9.61
C GLU A 29 1.74 -5.90 9.40
N PRO A 30 3.02 -6.29 9.47
CA PRO A 30 4.11 -5.42 9.05
C PRO A 30 4.03 -5.20 7.53
N TRP A 31 3.98 -3.95 7.08
CA TRP A 31 4.04 -3.63 5.66
C TRP A 31 5.49 -3.58 5.17
N ASP A 32 6.07 -4.77 5.03
CA ASP A 32 7.48 -4.98 4.74
C ASP A 32 7.83 -4.92 3.24
N GLY A 33 9.07 -5.28 2.89
CA GLY A 33 9.51 -5.39 1.49
C GLY A 33 9.72 -4.07 0.75
N ILE A 34 9.56 -2.93 1.43
CA ILE A 34 9.78 -1.61 0.82
C ILE A 34 11.27 -1.36 0.61
N ARG A 35 11.68 -1.29 -0.67
CA ARG A 35 13.08 -1.03 -1.11
C ARG A 35 13.24 0.24 -1.95
N ASN A 36 12.30 1.16 -1.84
CA ASN A 36 12.36 2.49 -2.47
C ASN A 36 12.45 3.57 -1.39
N TYR A 37 13.44 4.48 -1.50
CA TYR A 37 13.69 5.52 -0.49
C TYR A 37 12.53 6.50 -0.31
N VAL A 38 11.84 6.88 -1.39
CA VAL A 38 10.65 7.76 -1.32
C VAL A 38 9.51 7.03 -0.62
N ALA A 39 9.26 5.76 -0.97
CA ALA A 39 8.24 4.94 -0.33
C ALA A 39 8.53 4.74 1.16
N ARG A 40 9.78 4.45 1.52
CA ARG A 40 10.23 4.36 2.90
C ARG A 40 10.01 5.66 3.66
N ASN A 41 10.34 6.80 3.07
CA ASN A 41 10.14 8.09 3.72
C ASN A 41 8.64 8.40 3.90
N ASN A 42 7.78 7.92 3.00
CA ASN A 42 6.33 7.98 3.19
C ASN A 42 5.88 7.10 4.36
N LEU A 43 6.40 5.87 4.50
CA LEU A 43 6.12 5.03 5.68
C LEU A 43 6.54 5.71 6.99
N ARG A 44 7.74 6.31 7.02
CA ARG A 44 8.24 7.01 8.21
C ARG A 44 7.42 8.25 8.59
N ALA A 45 6.68 8.82 7.65
CA ALA A 45 5.82 9.97 7.89
C ALA A 45 4.44 9.59 8.44
N MET A 46 4.04 8.33 8.35
CA MET A 46 2.74 7.85 8.82
C MET A 46 2.65 7.88 10.35
N LYS A 47 1.44 8.14 10.84
CA LYS A 47 1.07 8.17 12.24
C LYS A 47 0.05 7.11 12.57
N LYS A 48 0.03 6.70 13.84
CA LYS A 48 -0.99 5.78 14.33
C LYS A 48 -2.37 6.41 14.16
N GLY A 49 -3.31 5.66 13.56
CA GLY A 49 -4.65 6.12 13.20
C GLY A 49 -4.76 6.66 11.76
N ASP A 50 -3.64 6.85 11.05
CA ASP A 50 -3.70 7.19 9.62
C ASP A 50 -4.38 6.07 8.83
N ILE A 51 -5.14 6.46 7.80
CA ILE A 51 -5.86 5.53 6.93
C ILE A 51 -5.18 5.48 5.58
N ALA A 52 -5.02 4.28 5.05
CA ALA A 52 -4.42 4.04 3.75
C ALA A 52 -5.35 3.21 2.87
N PHE A 53 -5.42 3.58 1.59
CA PHE A 53 -6.00 2.70 0.57
C PHE A 53 -5.14 1.46 0.36
N PHE A 54 -5.77 0.29 0.32
CA PHE A 54 -5.15 -0.96 -0.15
C PHE A 54 -5.31 -1.03 -1.67
N TYR A 55 -4.20 -1.12 -2.39
CA TYR A 55 -4.17 -1.16 -3.85
C TYR A 55 -3.65 -2.50 -4.34
N HIS A 56 -4.44 -3.20 -5.15
CA HIS A 56 -4.01 -4.40 -5.88
C HIS A 56 -3.19 -4.00 -7.09
N SER A 57 -1.93 -4.42 -7.12
CA SER A 57 -0.98 -4.18 -8.21
C SER A 57 -0.52 -5.47 -8.86
N ASN A 58 0.01 -5.38 -10.08
CA ASN A 58 0.57 -6.51 -10.82
C ASN A 58 -0.39 -7.72 -10.92
N CYS A 59 -1.66 -7.42 -11.16
CA CYS A 59 -2.73 -8.39 -11.37
C CYS A 59 -3.55 -8.00 -12.60
N LYS A 60 -4.47 -8.86 -13.02
CA LYS A 60 -5.32 -8.60 -14.19
C LYS A 60 -6.14 -7.31 -14.07
N GLU A 61 -6.67 -7.05 -12.88
CA GLU A 61 -7.56 -5.92 -12.58
C GLU A 61 -6.96 -5.06 -11.46
N PRO A 62 -5.98 -4.19 -11.75
CA PRO A 62 -5.31 -3.39 -10.72
C PRO A 62 -6.19 -2.20 -10.30
N GLY A 63 -6.21 -1.90 -9.01
CA GLY A 63 -7.08 -0.85 -8.47
C GLY A 63 -7.08 -0.74 -6.95
N ILE A 64 -7.80 0.25 -6.44
CA ILE A 64 -8.06 0.40 -5.01
C ILE A 64 -9.24 -0.50 -4.64
N VAL A 65 -9.05 -1.35 -3.64
CA VAL A 65 -10.03 -2.39 -3.26
C VAL A 65 -10.55 -2.27 -1.84
N GLY A 66 -10.02 -1.34 -1.04
CA GLY A 66 -10.44 -1.13 0.33
C GLY A 66 -9.50 -0.22 1.11
N THR A 67 -9.67 -0.18 2.42
CA THR A 67 -8.83 0.59 3.34
C THR A 67 -8.24 -0.27 4.46
N MET A 68 -7.18 0.28 5.04
CA MET A 68 -6.51 -0.24 6.22
C MET A 68 -6.06 0.91 7.12
N GLU A 69 -5.84 0.63 8.40
CA GLU A 69 -5.40 1.61 9.38
C GLU A 69 -3.95 1.31 9.81
N ILE A 70 -3.14 2.36 9.96
CA ILE A 70 -1.83 2.29 10.60
C ILE A 70 -2.01 2.17 12.12
N VAL A 71 -1.69 1.01 12.67
CA VAL A 71 -1.84 0.75 14.13
C VAL A 71 -0.53 0.87 14.90
N GLN A 72 0.60 0.89 14.19
CA GLN A 72 1.93 1.15 14.74
C GLN A 72 2.75 2.00 13.77
N GLU A 73 3.37 3.06 14.30
CA GLU A 73 4.35 3.88 13.57
C GLU A 73 5.58 3.07 13.16
N HIS A 74 6.48 3.72 12.43
CA HIS A 74 7.55 3.01 11.76
C HIS A 74 8.51 2.30 12.72
N SER A 75 8.96 1.11 12.34
CA SER A 75 10.07 0.38 12.96
C SER A 75 11.04 -0.12 11.88
N PRO A 76 12.26 -0.57 12.22
CA PRO A 76 13.13 -1.23 11.26
C PRO A 76 12.45 -2.41 10.55
N ASP A 77 12.69 -2.55 9.25
CA ASP A 77 12.34 -3.75 8.50
C ASP A 77 13.44 -4.80 8.67
N LEU A 78 13.21 -5.77 9.56
CA LEU A 78 14.16 -6.84 9.86
C LEU A 78 14.24 -7.89 8.75
N SER A 79 13.24 -8.00 7.86
CA SER A 79 13.30 -8.90 6.70
C SER A 79 14.47 -8.54 5.77
N ALA A 80 14.90 -7.28 5.76
CA ALA A 80 16.05 -6.83 4.98
C ALA A 80 17.37 -7.48 5.41
N HIS A 81 17.44 -8.07 6.60
CA HIS A 81 18.64 -8.72 7.13
C HIS A 81 18.62 -10.24 7.00
N ASP A 82 17.52 -10.84 6.52
CA ASP A 82 17.41 -12.28 6.31
C ASP A 82 17.75 -12.62 4.84
N PRO A 83 18.86 -13.36 4.56
CA PRO A 83 19.22 -13.79 3.21
C PRO A 83 18.18 -14.68 2.50
N LYS A 84 17.22 -15.23 3.24
CA LYS A 84 16.11 -16.04 2.70
C LYS A 84 14.87 -15.21 2.38
N ALA A 85 14.81 -13.95 2.83
CA ALA A 85 13.68 -13.09 2.55
C ALA A 85 13.68 -12.65 1.06
N PRO A 86 12.50 -12.46 0.46
CA PRO A 86 12.39 -12.03 -0.94
C PRO A 86 13.12 -10.73 -1.22
N TYR A 87 13.18 -9.84 -0.23
CA TYR A 87 13.73 -8.50 -0.36
C TYR A 87 14.98 -8.29 0.53
N TYR A 88 15.81 -9.31 0.71
CA TYR A 88 17.09 -9.18 1.42
C TYR A 88 17.94 -8.01 0.87
N ASP A 89 18.57 -7.26 1.77
CA ASP A 89 19.53 -6.21 1.42
C ASP A 89 20.78 -6.34 2.28
N ALA A 90 21.81 -7.00 1.73
CA ALA A 90 23.14 -7.16 2.34
C ALA A 90 23.81 -5.85 2.75
N SER A 91 23.36 -4.70 2.22
CA SER A 91 23.92 -3.39 2.54
C SER A 91 23.19 -2.70 3.70
N SER A 92 22.05 -3.23 4.17
CA SER A 92 21.33 -2.76 5.36
C SER A 92 21.96 -3.36 6.61
N LYS A 93 22.42 -2.52 7.53
CA LYS A 93 23.09 -2.98 8.75
C LYS A 93 22.14 -3.01 9.95
N PRO A 94 22.26 -3.95 10.90
CA PRO A 94 21.40 -4.00 12.09
C PRO A 94 21.49 -2.77 13.01
N ASP A 95 22.67 -2.17 13.12
CA ASP A 95 22.93 -0.96 13.94
C ASP A 95 22.39 0.33 13.29
N ASN A 96 22.19 0.33 11.97
CA ASN A 96 21.57 1.43 11.23
C ASN A 96 20.70 0.91 10.07
N PRO A 97 19.50 0.39 10.37
CA PRO A 97 18.64 -0.23 9.37
C PRO A 97 18.17 0.77 8.31
N LYS A 98 18.39 0.43 7.03
CA LYS A 98 18.03 1.30 5.90
C LYS A 98 16.52 1.40 5.69
N TRP A 99 15.83 0.30 5.95
CA TRP A 99 14.43 0.08 5.58
C TRP A 99 13.54 0.12 6.81
N SER A 100 12.27 0.45 6.59
CA SER A 100 11.30 0.62 7.65
C SER A 100 9.97 0.04 7.22
N VAL A 101 9.23 -0.48 8.18
CA VAL A 101 7.84 -0.92 8.04
C VAL A 101 6.97 -0.07 8.95
N VAL A 102 5.68 -0.01 8.66
CA VAL A 102 4.62 0.33 9.61
C VAL A 102 3.79 -0.93 9.83
N HIS A 103 2.96 -0.97 10.87
CA HIS A 103 2.03 -2.09 11.03
C HIS A 103 0.60 -1.64 10.74
N VAL A 104 -0.10 -2.43 9.94
CA VAL A 104 -1.45 -2.14 9.46
C VAL A 104 -2.45 -3.15 10.01
N LYS A 105 -3.71 -2.75 10.10
CA LYS A 105 -4.85 -3.66 10.22
C LYS A 105 -5.86 -3.40 9.13
N PHE A 106 -6.51 -4.47 8.68
CA PHE A 106 -7.68 -4.37 7.83
C PHE A 106 -8.71 -3.43 8.46
N ARG A 107 -9.35 -2.59 7.62
CA ARG A 107 -10.47 -1.75 8.03
C ARG A 107 -11.73 -2.09 7.26
N SER A 108 -11.66 -2.10 5.92
CA SER A 108 -12.82 -2.34 5.07
C SER A 108 -12.42 -2.77 3.66
N LYS A 109 -13.30 -3.51 2.99
CA LYS A 109 -13.27 -3.70 1.53
C LYS A 109 -14.26 -2.75 0.87
N PHE A 110 -14.05 -2.43 -0.41
CA PHE A 110 -15.03 -1.69 -1.19
C PHE A 110 -15.98 -2.63 -1.92
N ASN A 111 -17.27 -2.28 -1.97
CA ASN A 111 -18.25 -3.01 -2.77
C ASN A 111 -17.84 -3.08 -4.25
N GLN A 112 -17.22 -2.01 -4.74
CA GLN A 112 -16.68 -1.93 -6.08
C GLN A 112 -15.28 -1.32 -6.02
N GLN A 113 -14.32 -1.95 -6.71
CA GLN A 113 -12.98 -1.41 -6.84
C GLN A 113 -12.95 -0.11 -7.65
N ILE A 114 -12.00 0.77 -7.35
CA ILE A 114 -11.65 1.89 -8.23
C ILE A 114 -10.47 1.45 -9.09
N GLY A 115 -10.74 1.16 -10.37
CA GLY A 115 -9.74 0.57 -11.27
C GLY A 115 -8.66 1.56 -11.69
N LEU A 116 -7.47 1.06 -12.06
CA LEU A 116 -6.36 1.91 -12.52
C LEU A 116 -6.71 2.77 -13.74
N LYS A 117 -7.50 2.25 -14.68
CA LYS A 117 -7.93 3.02 -15.87
C LYS A 117 -8.70 4.27 -15.44
N GLU A 118 -9.65 4.10 -14.54
CA GLU A 118 -10.45 5.17 -13.99
C GLU A 118 -9.61 6.17 -13.19
N LEU A 119 -8.71 5.69 -12.31
CA LEU A 119 -7.79 6.56 -11.58
C LEU A 119 -6.95 7.42 -12.52
N ARG A 120 -6.54 6.88 -13.68
CA ARG A 120 -5.81 7.64 -14.71
C ARG A 120 -6.68 8.67 -15.41
N GLU A 121 -7.97 8.40 -15.61
CA GLU A 121 -8.94 9.37 -16.15
C GLU A 121 -9.15 10.52 -15.16
N MET A 122 -9.34 10.20 -13.88
CA MET A 122 -9.40 11.18 -12.78
C MET A 122 -8.08 11.92 -12.51
N GLY A 123 -6.97 11.42 -13.08
CA GLY A 123 -5.63 12.00 -12.96
C GLY A 123 -5.20 12.86 -14.14
N GLN A 124 -6.07 13.07 -15.14
CA GLN A 124 -5.77 13.98 -16.25
C GLN A 124 -5.68 15.44 -15.76
N PRO A 125 -5.02 16.35 -16.51
CA PRO A 125 -4.94 17.76 -16.14
C PRO A 125 -6.33 18.38 -15.86
N GLY A 126 -6.46 19.11 -14.75
CA GLY A 126 -7.71 19.71 -14.30
C GLY A 126 -8.68 18.75 -13.60
N GLN A 127 -8.31 17.48 -13.41
CA GLN A 127 -9.13 16.49 -12.70
C GLN A 127 -8.73 16.35 -11.21
N PRO A 128 -9.62 15.82 -10.35
CA PRO A 128 -9.41 15.79 -8.90
C PRO A 128 -8.14 15.07 -8.43
N LEU A 129 -7.60 14.12 -9.22
CA LEU A 129 -6.39 13.37 -8.90
C LEU A 129 -5.17 13.79 -9.74
N GLU A 130 -5.21 14.97 -10.39
CA GLU A 130 -4.11 15.47 -11.23
C GLU A 130 -2.76 15.43 -10.50
N ASN A 131 -2.76 15.67 -9.19
CA ASN A 131 -1.55 15.73 -8.36
C ASN A 131 -1.22 14.45 -7.60
N MET A 132 -1.99 13.38 -7.80
CA MET A 132 -1.86 12.16 -7.02
C MET A 132 -0.50 11.52 -7.25
N GLN A 133 0.28 11.36 -6.17
CA GLN A 133 1.67 10.91 -6.24
C GLN A 133 1.78 9.54 -6.93
N MET A 134 0.81 8.65 -6.71
CA MET A 134 0.77 7.31 -7.28
C MET A 134 0.71 7.32 -8.82
N LEU A 135 -0.02 8.28 -9.40
CA LEU A 135 -0.17 8.42 -10.86
C LEU A 135 1.05 9.07 -11.49
N LYS A 136 1.68 10.05 -10.80
CA LYS A 136 2.91 10.71 -11.25
C LYS A 136 4.16 9.83 -11.12
N GLN A 137 4.19 8.94 -10.13
CA GLN A 137 5.31 8.05 -9.83
C GLN A 137 4.86 6.59 -9.87
N SER A 138 4.67 6.06 -11.07
CA SER A 138 4.07 4.74 -11.30
C SER A 138 4.76 3.58 -10.56
N ARG A 139 6.10 3.65 -10.40
CA ARG A 139 6.92 2.66 -9.70
C ARG A 139 6.94 2.80 -8.16
N LEU A 140 6.21 3.76 -7.60
CA LEU A 140 6.14 3.96 -6.16
C LEU A 140 5.05 3.07 -5.55
N SER A 141 5.42 2.25 -4.55
CA SER A 141 4.51 1.30 -3.87
C SER A 141 3.81 1.91 -2.65
N VAL A 142 4.43 2.91 -2.02
CA VAL A 142 3.84 3.70 -0.93
C VAL A 142 3.79 5.15 -1.38
N SER A 143 2.59 5.65 -1.63
CA SER A 143 2.34 7.01 -2.11
C SER A 143 1.53 7.78 -1.09
N ARG A 144 1.81 9.08 -0.97
CA ARG A 144 0.96 10.03 -0.25
C ARG A 144 -0.33 10.25 -1.02
N VAL A 145 -1.39 10.49 -0.27
CA VAL A 145 -2.70 10.92 -0.75
C VAL A 145 -3.03 12.17 0.04
N SER A 146 -3.35 13.27 -0.64
CA SER A 146 -3.79 14.49 0.05
C SER A 146 -5.19 14.29 0.65
N PRO A 147 -5.59 15.09 1.65
CA PRO A 147 -6.95 15.01 2.20
C PRO A 147 -8.04 15.14 1.12
N THR A 148 -7.88 16.09 0.19
CA THR A 148 -8.84 16.30 -0.90
C THR A 148 -8.90 15.11 -1.88
N GLU A 149 -7.77 14.50 -2.21
CA GLU A 149 -7.76 13.28 -3.03
C GLU A 149 -8.42 12.10 -2.31
N PHE A 150 -8.20 11.99 -0.99
CA PHE A 150 -8.78 10.94 -0.17
C PHE A 150 -10.30 11.08 -0.07
N GLU A 151 -10.78 12.28 0.26
CA GLU A 151 -12.20 12.63 0.32
C GLU A 151 -12.89 12.33 -1.00
N TYR A 152 -12.31 12.79 -2.12
CA TYR A 152 -12.86 12.53 -3.45
C TYR A 152 -12.99 11.03 -3.77
N LEU A 153 -11.95 10.25 -3.47
CA LEU A 153 -11.98 8.80 -3.69
C LEU A 153 -13.01 8.11 -2.79
N MET A 154 -13.17 8.55 -1.54
CA MET A 154 -14.21 8.02 -0.65
C MET A 154 -15.63 8.39 -1.10
N ASP A 155 -15.83 9.57 -1.68
CA ASP A 155 -17.11 9.93 -2.30
C ASP A 155 -17.46 9.02 -3.48
N VAL A 156 -16.47 8.70 -4.32
CA VAL A 156 -16.63 7.71 -5.40
C VAL A 156 -17.02 6.34 -4.85
N VAL A 157 -16.39 5.91 -3.75
CA VAL A 157 -16.73 4.64 -3.07
C VAL A 157 -18.16 4.66 -2.55
N ASN A 158 -18.57 5.73 -1.86
CA ASN A 158 -19.91 5.88 -1.29
C ASN A 158 -21.00 5.84 -2.36
N GLN A 159 -20.77 6.47 -3.52
CA GLN A 159 -21.69 6.42 -4.67
C GLN A 159 -21.84 5.01 -5.26
N ARG A 160 -20.91 4.10 -4.97
CA ARG A 160 -20.84 2.72 -5.53
C ARG A 160 -21.23 1.63 -4.54
N GLY A 161 -21.98 2.01 -3.51
CA GLY A 161 -22.42 1.09 -2.47
C GLY A 161 -21.51 1.11 -1.24
N GLY A 162 -20.45 1.91 -1.22
CA GLY A 162 -19.65 2.14 -0.03
C GLY A 162 -18.73 0.97 0.35
N GLU A 163 -18.44 0.92 1.64
CA GLU A 163 -17.56 -0.06 2.26
C GLU A 163 -18.32 -1.32 2.72
N THR A 164 -17.57 -2.42 2.84
CA THR A 164 -18.01 -3.72 3.35
C THR A 164 -17.02 -4.20 4.40
N ASN A 165 -17.53 -4.91 5.42
CA ASN A 165 -16.73 -5.52 6.47
C ASN A 165 -16.24 -6.90 6.06
#